data_AF-A0A9E0ADF3-F1
#
_entry.id   AF-A0A9E0ADF3-F1
#
_cell.length_a   1.000
_cell.length_b   1.000
_cell.length_c   1.000
_cell.angle_alpha   90.00
_cell.angle_beta   90.00
_cell.angle_gamma   90.00
#
_symmetry.space_group_name_H-M   'P 1'
#
loop_
_entity.id
_entity.type
_entity.pdbx_description
1 polymer ?
#
loop_
_entity_poly.entity_id
_entity_poly.type
_entity_poly.pdbx_seq_one_letter_code
_entity_poly.pdbx_strand_id
1 'polypeptide(L)'
;VEMGQVFPGFLTQILREGFTEFGKSMRGYLTNEAILHAPESRTSSPVRIPRDPLTYEHVQIKGLYPCGEGAGYAGGIISAAIDGEKCAMMIGAILNK
;
A
#
# COMPACT_ATOMS: atom_id res chain seq x y z
N VAL A 1 11.41 -4.27 -24.19
CA VAL A 1 10.62 -3.05 -23.91
C VAL A 1 11.58 -2.06 -23.28
N GLU A 2 11.63 -0.83 -23.76
CA GLU A 2 12.42 0.23 -23.11
C GLU A 2 11.63 0.71 -21.88
N MET A 3 12.26 0.70 -20.71
CA MET A 3 11.53 0.88 -19.45
C MET A 3 11.07 2.32 -19.22
N GLY A 4 11.80 3.30 -19.76
CA GLY A 4 11.42 4.70 -19.78
C GLY A 4 10.15 5.01 -20.58
N GLN A 5 9.72 4.13 -21.48
CA GLN A 5 8.45 4.22 -22.21
C GLN A 5 7.26 3.63 -21.43
N VAL A 6 7.51 2.84 -20.38
CA VAL A 6 6.46 2.22 -19.54
C VAL A 6 5.95 3.22 -18.49
N PHE A 7 6.82 4.11 -18.03
CA PHE A 7 6.51 5.09 -16.99
C PHE A 7 6.40 6.51 -17.55
N PRO A 8 5.58 7.38 -16.94
CA PRO A 8 5.69 8.82 -17.15
C PRO A 8 7.11 9.33 -16.94
N GLY A 9 7.54 10.31 -17.74
CA GLY A 9 8.93 10.78 -17.75
C GLY A 9 9.47 11.21 -16.37
N PHE A 10 8.62 11.77 -15.51
CA PHE A 10 9.03 12.17 -14.16
C PHE A 10 9.41 10.97 -13.27
N LEU A 11 8.72 9.83 -13.39
CA LEU A 11 9.07 8.61 -12.64
C LEU A 11 10.38 8.03 -13.15
N THR A 12 10.60 8.02 -14.48
CA THR A 12 11.86 7.58 -15.08
C THR A 12 13.04 8.41 -14.57
N GLN A 13 12.87 9.72 -14.45
CA GLN A 13 13.91 10.60 -13.91
C GLN A 13 14.20 10.31 -12.42
N ILE A 14 13.16 10.17 -11.60
CA ILE A 14 13.30 9.83 -10.17
C ILE A 14 14.00 8.48 -9.97
N LEU A 15 13.67 7.47 -10.78
CA LEU A 15 14.32 6.15 -10.71
C LEU A 15 15.81 6.23 -11.04
N ARG A 16 16.20 7.01 -12.06
CA ARG A 16 17.62 7.21 -12.42
C ARG A 16 18.41 7.84 -11.29
N GLU A 17 17.84 8.86 -10.65
CA GLU A 17 18.46 9.51 -9.49
C GLU A 17 18.58 8.54 -8.30
N GLY A 18 17.51 7.79 -8.00
CA GLY A 18 17.49 6.79 -6.94
C GLY A 18 18.54 5.69 -7.13
N PHE A 19 18.68 5.15 -8.34
CA PHE A 19 19.73 4.15 -8.64
C PHE A 19 21.15 4.72 -8.49
N THR A 20 21.35 5.99 -8.86
CA THR A 20 22.63 6.68 -8.67
C THR A 20 22.97 6.81 -7.19
N GLU A 21 22.01 7.21 -6.35
CA GLU A 21 22.21 7.30 -4.90
C GLU A 21 22.45 5.93 -4.25
N PHE A 22 21.70 4.90 -4.66
CA PHE A 22 21.94 3.54 -4.17
C PHE A 22 23.31 3.00 -4.59
N GLY A 23 23.83 3.37 -5.77
CA GLY A 23 25.19 3.03 -6.18
C GLY A 23 26.28 3.59 -5.25
N LYS A 24 26.03 4.73 -4.59
CA LYS A 24 26.98 5.33 -3.64
C LYS A 24 27.00 4.59 -2.29
N SER A 25 25.86 4.10 -1.83
CA SER A 25 25.71 3.46 -0.51
C SER A 25 25.80 1.93 -0.55
N MET A 26 25.48 1.31 -1.68
CA MET A 26 25.49 -0.14 -1.88
C MET A 26 26.39 -0.52 -3.06
N ARG A 27 27.64 -0.89 -2.74
CA ARG A 27 28.62 -1.29 -3.76
C ARG A 27 28.09 -2.47 -4.59
N GLY A 28 28.07 -2.30 -5.90
CA GLY A 28 27.57 -3.30 -6.84
C GLY A 28 26.08 -3.20 -7.17
N TYR A 29 25.34 -2.27 -6.56
CA TYR A 29 23.91 -2.06 -6.86
C TYR A 29 23.69 -1.46 -8.25
N LEU A 30 24.50 -0.46 -8.64
CA LEU A 30 24.47 0.15 -9.97
C LEU A 30 25.54 -0.48 -10.87
N THR A 31 25.14 -1.43 -11.70
CA THR A 31 26.01 -2.16 -12.64
C THR A 31 25.26 -2.47 -13.94
N ASN A 32 26.00 -2.65 -15.04
CA ASN A 32 25.43 -3.07 -16.32
C ASN A 32 24.92 -4.52 -16.31
N GLU A 33 25.28 -5.31 -15.28
CA GLU A 33 24.77 -6.66 -15.06
C GLU A 33 23.40 -6.66 -14.36
N ALA A 34 22.97 -5.52 -13.80
CA ALA A 34 21.72 -5.43 -13.05
C ALA A 34 20.51 -5.51 -14.00
N ILE A 35 19.48 -6.21 -13.55
CA ILE A 35 18.25 -6.41 -14.32
C ILE A 35 17.13 -5.58 -13.68
N LEU A 36 16.56 -4.65 -14.45
CA LEU A 36 15.34 -3.96 -14.08
C LEU A 36 14.13 -4.79 -14.55
N HIS A 37 13.35 -5.30 -13.60
CA HIS A 37 12.15 -6.08 -13.87
C HIS A 37 10.93 -5.20 -14.17
N ALA A 38 9.77 -5.84 -14.33
CA ALA A 38 8.49 -5.18 -14.56
C ALA A 38 8.07 -4.26 -13.39
N PRO A 39 7.11 -3.33 -13.62
CA PRO A 39 6.63 -2.43 -12.58
C PRO A 39 5.88 -3.17 -11.47
N GLU A 40 6.26 -2.92 -10.22
CA GLU A 40 5.49 -3.32 -9.05
C GLU A 40 4.39 -2.28 -8.78
N SER A 41 3.17 -2.56 -9.23
CA SER A 41 2.06 -1.58 -9.22
C SER A 41 1.12 -1.70 -8.04
N ARG A 42 1.25 -2.73 -7.20
CA ARG A 42 0.31 -3.08 -6.13
C ARG A 42 0.99 -3.05 -4.76
N THR A 43 1.61 -1.92 -4.43
CA THR A 43 2.29 -1.72 -3.14
C THR A 43 1.35 -1.41 -2.00
N SER A 44 0.18 -0.83 -2.30
CA SER A 44 -0.91 -0.56 -1.36
C SER A 44 -2.22 -0.34 -2.11
N SER A 45 -3.35 -0.25 -1.38
CA SER A 45 -4.63 0.04 -2.02
C SER A 45 -4.63 1.44 -2.66
N PRO A 46 -5.07 1.57 -3.91
CA PRO A 46 -5.20 2.87 -4.58
C PRO A 46 -6.42 3.67 -4.10
N VAL A 47 -7.23 3.10 -3.18
CA VAL A 47 -8.44 3.71 -2.67
C VAL A 47 -8.48 3.63 -1.15
N ARG A 48 -9.22 4.56 -0.55
CA ARG A 48 -9.57 4.51 0.87
C ARG A 48 -11.08 4.54 1.02
N ILE A 49 -11.65 3.47 1.53
CA ILE A 49 -13.10 3.35 1.73
C ILE A 49 -13.43 4.03 3.07
N PRO A 50 -14.20 5.12 3.11
CA PRO A 50 -14.35 5.92 4.31
C PRO A 50 -15.09 5.15 5.42
N ARG A 51 -14.52 5.18 6.61
CA ARG A 51 -15.15 4.66 7.84
C ARG A 51 -14.89 5.61 9.00
N ASP A 52 -15.79 5.62 9.97
CA ASP A 52 -15.62 6.36 11.21
C ASP A 52 -14.48 5.75 12.04
N PRO A 53 -13.57 6.56 12.60
CA PRO A 53 -12.36 6.05 13.26
C PRO A 53 -12.63 5.39 14.62
N LEU A 54 -13.79 5.65 15.24
CA LEU A 54 -14.14 5.08 16.54
C LEU A 54 -14.97 3.81 16.38
N THR A 55 -15.96 3.84 15.49
CA THR A 55 -16.91 2.74 15.27
C THR A 55 -16.50 1.80 14.13
N TYR A 56 -15.50 2.15 13.32
CA TYR A 56 -15.04 1.37 12.17
C TYR A 56 -16.10 1.12 11.08
N GLU A 57 -17.31 1.69 11.23
CA GLU A 57 -18.42 1.55 10.30
C GLU A 57 -18.31 2.59 9.17
N HIS A 58 -18.74 2.22 7.98
CA HIS A 58 -18.83 3.13 6.85
C HIS A 58 -19.74 4.31 7.17
N VAL A 59 -19.28 5.52 6.85
CA VAL A 59 -19.95 6.78 7.24
C VAL A 59 -21.37 6.94 6.70
N GLN A 60 -21.72 6.21 5.64
CA GLN A 60 -23.03 6.25 4.99
C GLN A 60 -23.77 4.90 4.94
N ILE A 61 -23.10 3.77 5.20
CA ILE A 61 -23.66 2.43 4.97
C ILE A 61 -23.61 1.65 6.27
N LYS A 62 -24.79 1.43 6.86
CA LYS A 62 -24.91 0.68 8.10
C LYS A 62 -24.55 -0.79 7.91
N GLY A 63 -23.81 -1.35 8.87
CA GLY A 63 -23.34 -2.73 8.85
C GLY A 63 -22.12 -2.98 7.96
N LEU A 64 -21.59 -1.96 7.27
CA LEU A 64 -20.37 -2.09 6.45
C LEU A 64 -19.14 -1.65 7.25
N TYR A 65 -18.13 -2.53 7.38
CA TYR A 65 -16.88 -2.26 8.11
C TYR A 65 -15.68 -2.43 7.19
N PRO A 66 -15.26 -1.38 6.46
CA PRO A 66 -14.08 -1.45 5.61
C PRO A 66 -12.83 -1.70 6.45
N CYS A 67 -12.06 -2.76 6.16
CA CYS A 67 -10.88 -3.12 6.94
C CYS A 67 -9.70 -3.62 6.09
N GLY A 68 -8.52 -3.62 6.70
CA GLY A 68 -7.29 -4.11 6.10
C GLY A 68 -6.77 -3.24 4.95
N GLU A 69 -5.88 -3.83 4.17
CA GLU A 69 -5.18 -3.13 3.09
C GLU A 69 -6.11 -2.75 1.95
N GLY A 70 -7.02 -3.64 1.54
CA GLY A 70 -7.98 -3.36 0.48
C GLY A 70 -8.84 -2.11 0.74
N ALA A 71 -9.20 -1.87 2.01
CA ALA A 71 -9.94 -0.67 2.42
C ALA A 71 -9.07 0.59 2.61
N GLY A 72 -7.74 0.46 2.58
CA GLY A 72 -6.79 1.55 2.76
C GLY A 72 -6.45 1.86 4.23
N TYR A 73 -6.57 0.89 5.14
CA TYR A 73 -6.29 1.05 6.58
C TYR A 73 -5.10 0.23 7.10
N ALA A 74 -4.46 -0.54 6.23
CA ALA A 74 -3.27 -1.32 6.54
C ALA A 74 -2.32 -1.39 5.33
N GLY A 75 -1.09 -1.87 5.53
CA GLY A 75 -0.07 -1.99 4.47
C GLY A 75 0.84 -3.20 4.62
N GLY A 76 0.35 -4.25 5.29
CA GLY A 76 1.11 -5.47 5.53
C GLY A 76 0.38 -6.41 6.49
N ILE A 77 0.82 -7.66 6.54
CA ILE A 77 0.14 -8.79 7.23
C ILE A 77 -0.29 -8.42 8.65
N ILE A 78 0.66 -7.97 9.47
CA ILE A 78 0.39 -7.66 10.89
C ILE A 78 -0.59 -6.50 11.02
N SER A 79 -0.39 -5.42 10.26
CA SER A 79 -1.27 -4.25 10.33
C SER A 79 -2.70 -4.57 9.86
N ALA A 80 -2.85 -5.44 8.86
CA ALA A 80 -4.16 -5.86 8.37
C ALA A 80 -4.88 -6.76 9.38
N ALA A 81 -4.16 -7.67 10.05
CA ALA A 81 -4.70 -8.51 11.11
C ALA A 81 -5.20 -7.66 12.30
N ILE A 82 -4.38 -6.71 12.77
CA ILE A 82 -4.76 -5.79 13.87
C ILE A 82 -5.97 -4.94 13.49
N ASP A 83 -6.04 -4.45 12.24
CA ASP A 83 -7.18 -3.67 11.77
C ASP A 83 -8.47 -4.50 11.70
N GLY A 84 -8.37 -5.75 11.22
CA GLY A 84 -9.46 -6.70 11.20
C GLY A 84 -9.97 -7.06 12.60
N GLU A 85 -9.06 -7.30 13.54
CA GLU A 85 -9.39 -7.58 14.95
C GLU A 85 -10.19 -6.42 15.58
N LYS A 86 -9.76 -5.17 15.36
CA LYS A 86 -10.47 -3.98 15.85
C LYS A 86 -11.88 -3.86 15.28
N CYS A 87 -12.04 -4.12 13.97
CA CYS A 87 -13.36 -4.14 13.33
C CYS A 87 -14.24 -5.25 13.96
N ALA A 88 -13.70 -6.46 14.13
CA ALA A 88 -14.42 -7.59 14.70
C ALA A 88 -14.86 -7.32 16.15
N MET A 89 -13.98 -6.75 16.99
CA MET A 89 -14.32 -6.37 18.37
C MET A 89 -15.46 -5.34 18.42
N MET A 90 -15.44 -4.35 17.53
CA MET A 90 -16.49 -3.33 17.47
C MET A 90 -17.83 -3.90 17.00
N ILE A 91 -17.81 -4.76 15.98
CA ILE A 91 -19.00 -5.50 15.52
C ILE A 91 -19.58 -6.32 16.69
N GLY A 92 -18.73 -7.06 17.41
CA GLY A 92 -19.15 -7.83 18.58
C GLY A 92 -19.76 -6.97 19.69
N ALA A 93 -19.21 -5.78 19.95
CA ALA A 93 -19.75 -4.85 20.94
C ALA A 93 -21.11 -4.25 20.54
N ILE A 94 -21.40 -4.14 19.25
CA ILE A 94 -22.68 -3.64 18.73
C ILE A 94 -23.75 -4.75 18.74
N LEU A 95 -23.40 -5.98 18.38
CA LEU A 95 -24.35 -7.10 18.31
C LEU A 95 -24.78 -7.65 19.68
N ASN A 96 -23.94 -7.49 20.71
CA ASN A 96 -24.25 -7.94 22.07
C ASN A 96 -24.99 -6.90 22.93
N LYS A 97 -25.47 -5.80 22.31
CA LYS A 97 -26.39 -4.85 22.92
C LYS A 97 -27.83 -5.17 22.53
#